data_AF-A0A7X9QEQ5-F1
#
_entry.id   AF-A0A7X9QEQ5-F1
#
_cell.length_a   1.000
_cell.length_b   1.000
_cell.length_c   1.000
_cell.angle_alpha   90.00
_cell.angle_beta   90.00
_cell.angle_gamma   90.00
#
_symmetry.space_group_name_H-M   'P 1'
#
loop_
_entity.id
_entity.type
_entity.pdbx_description
1 polymer ?
#
loop_
_entity_poly.entity_id
_entity_poly.type
_entity_poly.pdbx_seq_one_letter_code
_entity_poly.pdbx_strand_id
1 'polypeptide(L)'
;YYADANGSFGLTTLRRSHVRRRGDALAFRFAGKSGIEHRVLIEDAAAIEALGAMRRRRGGDRLLAFRDGREWHDLSSAAVNGYLTELFGGGFTAKDFRTWHATVLFAAALAGSPREGSAAARKRAVRSAVVEVAAYLGNTPAVARGSYIDPRILDRWEAGESIAAAAARSYRTPQQRQAALESAVLDLLGVSAAG
;
A
#
# COMPACT_ATOMS: atom_id res chain seq x y z
N TYR A 1 -9.65 -1.05 19.41
CA TYR A 1 -11.01 -0.52 19.15
C TYR A 1 -10.84 0.95 18.81
N TYR A 2 -10.89 1.35 17.52
CA TYR A 2 -10.53 2.73 17.12
C TYR A 2 -11.24 3.27 15.86
N ALA A 3 -12.35 2.69 15.42
CA ALA A 3 -13.10 3.27 14.31
C ALA A 3 -14.59 3.15 14.59
N ASP A 4 -15.13 4.24 15.15
CA ASP A 4 -16.53 4.64 14.96
C ASP A 4 -16.77 6.12 15.36
N ALA A 5 -15.85 6.79 16.07
CA ALA A 5 -16.08 8.16 16.54
C ALA A 5 -16.10 9.24 15.43
N ASN A 6 -15.43 9.03 14.28
CA ASN A 6 -15.18 10.10 13.30
C ASN A 6 -15.76 9.83 11.89
N GLY A 7 -16.66 8.84 11.73
CA GLY A 7 -17.23 8.50 10.41
C GLY A 7 -16.22 8.03 9.35
N SER A 8 -15.00 7.69 9.78
CA SER A 8 -13.86 7.30 8.94
C SER A 8 -13.63 5.79 9.01
N PHE A 9 -13.30 5.15 7.89
CA PHE A 9 -13.09 3.70 7.79
C PHE A 9 -11.64 3.36 7.40
N GLY A 10 -11.03 2.43 8.14
CA GLY A 10 -9.83 1.68 7.74
C GLY A 10 -10.15 0.27 7.25
N LEU A 11 -9.13 -0.47 6.82
CA LEU A 11 -9.26 -1.80 6.17
C LEU A 11 -10.16 -2.79 6.95
N THR A 12 -9.88 -2.99 8.24
CA THR A 12 -10.62 -3.91 9.13
C THR A 12 -12.03 -3.42 9.49
N THR A 13 -12.33 -2.16 9.19
CA THR A 13 -13.59 -1.51 9.53
C THR A 13 -14.45 -1.24 8.31
N LEU A 14 -13.98 -1.61 7.12
CA LEU A 14 -14.76 -1.54 5.89
C LEU A 14 -16.07 -2.31 6.07
N ARG A 15 -17.16 -1.76 5.54
CA ARG A 15 -18.47 -2.39 5.53
C ARG A 15 -18.72 -3.06 4.19
N ARG A 16 -19.59 -4.07 4.18
CA ARG A 16 -20.07 -4.75 2.96
C ARG A 16 -20.71 -3.77 1.98
N SER A 17 -21.31 -2.70 2.49
CA SER A 17 -21.92 -1.62 1.71
C SER A 17 -20.90 -0.78 0.94
N HIS A 18 -19.61 -0.78 1.31
CA HIS A 18 -18.56 -0.04 0.60
C HIS A 18 -18.07 -0.76 -0.66
N VAL A 19 -18.48 -2.02 -0.89
CA VAL A 19 -17.97 -2.84 -1.99
C VAL A 19 -19.06 -3.11 -3.01
N ARG A 20 -18.72 -2.97 -4.29
CA ARG A 20 -19.57 -3.33 -5.43
C ARG A 20 -18.76 -4.17 -6.41
N ARG A 21 -19.43 -5.13 -7.05
CA ARG A 21 -18.82 -5.89 -8.15
C ARG A 21 -18.85 -5.02 -9.41
N ARG A 22 -17.76 -4.99 -10.17
CA ARG A 22 -17.66 -4.30 -11.46
C ARG A 22 -16.93 -5.21 -12.44
N GLY A 23 -17.67 -5.91 -13.30
CA GLY A 23 -17.11 -6.98 -14.14
C GLY A 23 -16.40 -8.04 -13.27
N ASP A 24 -15.15 -8.31 -13.58
CA ASP A 24 -14.30 -9.26 -12.85
C ASP A 24 -13.55 -8.63 -11.68
N ALA A 25 -13.87 -7.40 -11.31
CA ALA A 25 -13.23 -6.67 -10.22
C ALA A 25 -14.18 -6.34 -9.06
N LEU A 26 -13.61 -6.01 -7.90
CA LEU A 26 -14.32 -5.39 -6.77
C LEU A 26 -13.94 -3.91 -6.65
N ALA A 27 -14.92 -3.04 -6.75
CA ALA A 27 -14.78 -1.60 -6.55
C ALA A 27 -15.17 -1.22 -5.12
N PHE A 28 -14.29 -0.51 -4.44
CA PHE A 28 -14.46 0.00 -3.09
C PHE A 28 -14.67 1.51 -3.13
N ARG A 29 -15.62 2.00 -2.34
CA ARG A 29 -15.81 3.43 -2.06
C ARG A 29 -16.14 3.65 -0.59
N PHE A 30 -15.32 4.43 0.11
CA PHE A 30 -15.50 4.71 1.53
C PHE A 30 -14.77 6.01 1.92
N ALA A 31 -15.21 6.65 3.00
CA ALA A 31 -14.50 7.77 3.62
C ALA A 31 -13.43 7.24 4.59
N GLY A 32 -12.17 7.52 4.32
CA GLY A 32 -11.04 7.16 5.17
C GLY A 32 -10.78 8.21 6.24
N LYS A 33 -9.55 8.19 6.78
CA LYS A 33 -9.10 9.16 7.79
C LYS A 33 -9.31 10.59 7.29
N SER A 34 -9.80 11.46 8.17
CA SER A 34 -10.10 12.87 7.88
C SER A 34 -11.18 13.06 6.79
N GLY A 35 -12.05 12.06 6.57
CA GLY A 35 -13.14 12.14 5.61
C GLY A 35 -12.72 12.03 4.14
N ILE A 36 -11.44 11.72 3.86
CA ILE A 36 -10.93 11.60 2.49
C ILE A 36 -11.63 10.43 1.79
N GLU A 37 -12.26 10.68 0.64
CA GLU A 37 -12.89 9.62 -0.14
C GLU A 37 -11.83 8.75 -0.82
N HIS A 38 -11.87 7.45 -0.55
CA HIS A 38 -11.05 6.46 -1.24
C HIS A 38 -11.87 5.71 -2.29
N ARG A 39 -11.26 5.53 -3.46
CA ARG A 39 -11.75 4.65 -4.53
C ARG A 39 -10.66 3.65 -4.85
N VAL A 40 -10.93 2.37 -4.63
CA VAL A 40 -9.97 1.28 -4.86
C VAL A 40 -10.60 0.22 -5.74
N LEU A 41 -9.88 -0.24 -6.75
CA LEU A 41 -10.27 -1.37 -7.59
C LEU A 41 -9.38 -2.56 -7.24
N ILE A 42 -9.98 -3.70 -6.93
CA ILE A 42 -9.27 -4.96 -6.69
C ILE A 42 -9.61 -5.90 -7.85
N GLU A 43 -8.57 -6.30 -8.58
CA GLU A 43 -8.65 -7.22 -9.74
C GLU A 43 -7.99 -8.57 -9.45
N ASP A 44 -7.40 -8.73 -8.26
CA ASP A 44 -6.74 -9.96 -7.84
C ASP A 44 -7.77 -11.07 -7.57
N ALA A 45 -7.67 -12.17 -8.32
CA ALA A 45 -8.65 -13.25 -8.27
C ALA A 45 -8.77 -13.88 -6.88
N ALA A 46 -7.65 -14.09 -6.18
CA ALA A 46 -7.64 -14.68 -4.85
C ALA A 46 -8.30 -13.76 -3.81
N ALA A 47 -7.98 -12.46 -3.84
CA ALA A 47 -8.62 -11.47 -2.99
C ALA A 47 -10.12 -11.38 -3.29
N ILE A 48 -10.53 -11.40 -4.56
CA ILE A 48 -11.94 -11.35 -4.95
C ILE A 48 -12.71 -12.57 -4.46
N GLU A 49 -12.12 -13.76 -4.56
CA GLU A 49 -12.71 -14.99 -4.05
C GLU A 49 -12.89 -14.94 -2.53
N ALA A 50 -11.81 -14.61 -1.80
CA ALA A 50 -11.82 -14.50 -0.35
C ALA A 50 -12.84 -13.46 0.14
N LEU A 51 -12.81 -12.25 -0.43
CA LEU A 51 -13.77 -11.18 -0.11
C LEU A 51 -15.21 -11.57 -0.49
N GLY A 52 -15.38 -12.35 -1.55
CA GLY A 52 -16.66 -12.91 -1.96
C GLY A 52 -17.24 -13.86 -0.91
N ALA A 53 -16.40 -14.71 -0.31
CA ALA A 53 -16.78 -15.62 0.76
C ALA A 53 -17.09 -14.91 2.10
N MET A 54 -16.38 -13.80 2.39
CA MET A 54 -16.60 -12.98 3.60
C MET A 54 -17.82 -12.05 3.49
N ARG A 55 -18.08 -11.48 2.30
CA ARG A 55 -19.44 -11.06 1.88
C ARG A 55 -20.29 -12.35 1.81
N ARG A 56 -21.50 -12.51 1.26
CA ARG A 56 -22.29 -13.78 1.40
C ARG A 56 -22.57 -14.37 2.82
N ARG A 57 -21.70 -14.26 3.84
CA ARG A 57 -21.94 -14.73 5.21
C ARG A 57 -23.21 -14.14 5.78
N ARG A 58 -23.87 -14.90 6.66
CA ARG A 58 -25.06 -14.47 7.39
C ARG A 58 -24.65 -13.55 8.55
N GLY A 59 -25.37 -12.46 8.73
CA GLY A 59 -25.07 -11.46 9.76
C GLY A 59 -23.84 -10.59 9.47
N GLY A 60 -23.65 -9.57 10.32
CA GLY A 60 -22.51 -8.64 10.28
C GLY A 60 -22.55 -7.62 9.13
N ASP A 61 -22.16 -6.38 9.43
CA ASP A 61 -22.01 -5.29 8.46
C ASP A 61 -20.57 -5.12 7.97
N ARG A 62 -19.57 -5.51 8.77
CA ARG A 62 -18.14 -5.49 8.41
C ARG A 62 -17.86 -6.39 7.22
N LEU A 63 -16.94 -5.98 6.35
CA LEU A 63 -16.56 -6.74 5.18
C LEU A 63 -15.63 -7.90 5.56
N LEU A 64 -14.56 -7.59 6.31
CA LEU A 64 -13.53 -8.55 6.66
C LEU A 64 -13.96 -9.32 7.91
N ALA A 65 -14.00 -10.64 7.77
CA ALA A 65 -14.32 -11.56 8.85
C ALA A 65 -13.60 -12.88 8.59
N PHE A 66 -13.32 -13.62 9.65
CA PHE A 66 -12.80 -14.97 9.58
C PHE A 66 -13.77 -15.93 10.26
N ARG A 67 -13.62 -17.21 9.96
CA ARG A 67 -14.46 -18.25 10.52
C ARG A 67 -13.66 -19.02 11.55
N ASP A 68 -14.21 -19.14 12.76
CA ASP A 68 -13.70 -20.01 13.82
C ASP A 68 -14.75 -21.10 14.08
N GLY A 69 -14.40 -22.34 13.72
CA GLY A 69 -15.34 -23.46 13.73
C GLY A 69 -16.59 -23.21 12.86
N ARG A 70 -17.72 -22.91 13.51
CA ARG A 70 -19.01 -22.60 12.85
C ARG A 70 -19.38 -21.11 12.92
N GLU A 71 -18.64 -20.32 13.67
CA GLU A 71 -18.94 -18.91 13.93
C GLU A 71 -18.11 -17.98 13.05
N TRP A 72 -18.68 -16.81 12.75
CA TRP A 72 -18.00 -15.75 12.04
C TRP A 72 -17.62 -14.66 13.02
N HIS A 73 -16.35 -14.26 12.99
CA HIS A 73 -15.81 -13.17 13.79
C HIS A 73 -15.31 -12.07 12.88
N ASP A 74 -15.64 -10.82 13.20
CA ASP A 74 -15.13 -9.68 12.47
C ASP A 74 -13.61 -9.58 12.66
N LEU A 75 -12.90 -9.33 11.55
CA LEU A 75 -11.45 -9.24 11.57
C LEU A 75 -11.02 -7.90 12.18
N SER A 76 -10.45 -7.93 13.38
CA SER A 76 -9.96 -6.72 14.05
C SER A 76 -8.53 -6.37 13.65
N SER A 77 -8.13 -5.10 13.82
CA SER A 77 -6.73 -4.70 13.61
C SER A 77 -5.77 -5.39 14.58
N ALA A 78 -6.24 -5.75 15.78
CA ALA A 78 -5.45 -6.51 16.74
C ALA A 78 -5.21 -7.93 16.24
N ALA A 79 -6.23 -8.59 15.67
CA ALA A 79 -6.08 -9.92 15.07
C ALA A 79 -5.08 -9.90 13.90
N VAL A 80 -5.16 -8.89 13.02
CA VAL A 80 -4.21 -8.74 11.91
C VAL A 80 -2.77 -8.56 12.43
N ASN A 81 -2.54 -7.65 13.37
CA ASN A 81 -1.20 -7.42 13.90
C ASN A 81 -0.69 -8.59 14.74
N GLY A 82 -1.58 -9.33 15.42
CA GLY A 82 -1.24 -10.58 16.11
C GLY A 82 -0.71 -11.62 15.12
N TYR A 83 -1.45 -11.85 14.03
CA TYR A 83 -1.01 -12.75 12.97
C TYR A 83 0.34 -12.35 12.35
N LEU A 84 0.53 -11.06 12.07
CA LEU A 84 1.82 -10.56 11.53
C LEU A 84 2.97 -10.72 12.55
N THR A 85 2.69 -10.50 13.83
CA THR A 85 3.66 -10.72 14.92
C THR A 85 4.09 -12.18 14.97
N GLU A 86 3.15 -13.12 14.90
CA GLU A 86 3.44 -14.56 14.89
C GLU A 86 4.26 -14.97 13.67
N LEU A 87 3.93 -14.45 12.48
CA LEU A 87 4.59 -14.80 11.24
C LEU A 87 6.02 -14.21 11.13
N PHE A 88 6.25 -13.02 11.67
CA PHE A 88 7.49 -12.25 11.49
C PHE A 88 8.27 -12.00 12.80
N GLY A 89 7.93 -12.69 13.89
CA GLY A 89 8.64 -12.57 15.17
C GLY A 89 8.53 -11.19 15.84
N GLY A 90 7.44 -10.44 15.61
CA GLY A 90 7.15 -9.16 16.26
C GLY A 90 7.88 -7.93 15.70
N GLY A 91 8.75 -8.10 14.71
CA GLY A 91 9.43 -6.98 14.03
C GLY A 91 8.58 -6.28 12.96
N PHE A 92 7.38 -6.77 12.68
CA PHE A 92 6.57 -6.35 11.52
C PHE A 92 5.11 -6.14 11.90
N THR A 93 4.52 -5.07 11.39
CA THR A 93 3.14 -4.64 11.61
C THR A 93 2.44 -4.31 10.30
N ALA A 94 1.13 -4.11 10.33
CA ALA A 94 0.38 -3.69 9.14
C ALA A 94 0.84 -2.32 8.58
N LYS A 95 1.48 -1.48 9.41
CA LYS A 95 2.06 -0.20 8.98
C LYS A 95 3.21 -0.42 8.00
N ASP A 96 3.99 -1.48 8.16
CA ASP A 96 5.21 -1.70 7.39
C ASP A 96 4.93 -1.98 5.91
N PHE A 97 3.76 -2.55 5.58
CA PHE A 97 3.27 -2.60 4.20
C PHE A 97 3.13 -1.21 3.56
N ARG A 98 2.66 -0.22 4.32
CA ARG A 98 2.53 1.16 3.83
C ARG A 98 3.89 1.82 3.67
N THR A 99 4.83 1.55 4.59
CA THR A 99 6.21 2.04 4.50
C THR A 99 6.91 1.48 3.25
N TRP A 100 6.81 0.16 3.04
CA TRP A 100 7.39 -0.50 1.88
C TRP A 100 6.81 0.05 0.57
N HIS A 101 5.49 0.07 0.45
CA HIS A 101 4.85 0.53 -0.78
C HIS A 101 5.11 2.02 -1.06
N ALA A 102 5.15 2.87 -0.02
CA ALA A 102 5.53 4.28 -0.16
C ALA A 102 6.97 4.44 -0.68
N THR A 103 7.89 3.62 -0.18
CA THR A 103 9.29 3.61 -0.60
C THR A 103 9.43 3.20 -2.07
N VAL A 104 8.71 2.15 -2.49
CA VAL A 104 8.71 1.69 -3.89
C VAL A 104 8.09 2.73 -4.82
N LEU A 105 6.97 3.34 -4.43
CA LEU A 105 6.31 4.39 -5.21
C LEU A 105 7.24 5.61 -5.34
N PHE A 106 7.91 6.02 -4.27
CA PHE A 106 8.88 7.10 -4.28
C PHE A 106 10.03 6.83 -5.26
N ALA A 107 10.62 5.63 -5.19
CA ALA A 107 11.69 5.21 -6.09
C ALA A 107 11.25 5.22 -7.57
N ALA A 108 10.03 4.75 -7.86
CA ALA A 108 9.47 4.74 -9.20
C ALA A 108 9.22 6.16 -9.75
N ALA A 109 8.70 7.06 -8.91
CA ALA A 109 8.48 8.46 -9.28
C ALA A 109 9.80 9.22 -9.56
N LEU A 110 10.85 8.94 -8.77
CA LEU A 110 12.18 9.50 -9.01
C LEU A 110 12.84 8.91 -10.27
N ALA A 111 12.63 7.63 -10.55
CA ALA A 111 13.20 6.96 -11.73
C ALA A 111 12.71 7.56 -13.07
N GLY A 112 11.49 8.12 -13.09
CA GLY A 112 10.96 8.84 -14.25
C GLY A 112 11.40 10.30 -14.36
N SER A 113 12.14 10.82 -13.38
CA SER A 113 12.56 12.22 -13.34
C SER A 113 13.97 12.41 -13.91
N PRO A 114 14.23 13.47 -14.71
CA PRO A 114 15.58 13.77 -15.18
C PRO A 114 16.54 13.98 -14.01
N ARG A 115 17.59 13.17 -13.94
CA ARG A 115 18.69 13.37 -12.97
C ARG A 115 19.57 14.55 -13.37
N GLU A 116 19.75 14.71 -14.67
CA GLU A 116 20.53 15.80 -15.26
C GLU A 116 19.74 17.12 -15.18
N GLY A 117 20.38 18.14 -14.61
CA GLY A 117 19.77 19.44 -14.41
C GLY A 117 20.32 20.18 -13.20
N SER A 118 19.81 21.39 -12.99
CA SER A 118 20.21 22.21 -11.85
C SER A 118 19.76 21.62 -10.51
N ALA A 119 20.39 22.04 -9.41
CA ALA A 119 19.94 21.68 -8.06
C ALA A 119 18.44 21.98 -7.82
N ALA A 120 17.94 23.06 -8.44
CA ALA A 120 16.52 23.40 -8.38
C ALA A 120 15.63 22.38 -9.11
N ALA A 121 16.07 21.84 -10.25
CA ALA A 121 15.36 20.78 -10.97
C ALA A 121 15.26 19.50 -10.12
N ARG A 122 16.36 19.06 -9.51
CA ARG A 122 16.38 17.90 -8.61
C ARG A 122 15.45 18.07 -7.41
N LYS A 123 15.50 19.24 -6.75
CA LYS A 123 14.59 19.54 -5.63
C LYS A 123 13.12 19.51 -6.04
N ARG A 124 12.78 19.93 -7.26
CA ARG A 124 11.41 19.83 -7.80
C ARG A 124 10.99 18.38 -8.03
N ALA A 125 11.87 17.55 -8.60
CA ALA A 125 11.61 16.12 -8.79
C ALA A 125 11.31 15.42 -7.45
N VAL A 126 12.17 15.61 -6.45
CA VAL A 126 11.98 15.06 -5.10
C VAL A 126 10.68 15.54 -4.48
N ARG A 127 10.38 16.85 -4.56
CA ARG A 127 9.12 17.39 -4.05
C ARG A 127 7.90 16.76 -4.74
N SER A 128 7.96 16.60 -6.06
CA SER A 128 6.88 15.98 -6.84
C SER A 128 6.63 14.54 -6.38
N ALA A 129 7.69 13.73 -6.28
CA ALA A 129 7.61 12.36 -5.83
C ALA A 129 7.06 12.23 -4.40
N VAL A 130 7.47 13.11 -3.47
CA VAL A 130 6.91 13.13 -2.10
C VAL A 130 5.42 13.49 -2.11
N VAL A 131 5.00 14.44 -2.94
CA VAL A 131 3.58 14.84 -3.05
C VAL A 131 2.74 13.70 -3.59
N GLU A 132 3.24 12.96 -4.58
CA GLU A 132 2.57 11.78 -5.13
C GLU A 132 2.38 10.69 -4.06
N VAL A 133 3.43 10.37 -3.31
CA VAL A 133 3.36 9.39 -2.20
C VAL A 133 2.40 9.87 -1.11
N ALA A 134 2.42 11.16 -0.77
CA ALA A 134 1.52 11.73 0.23
C ALA A 134 0.04 11.61 -0.19
N ALA A 135 -0.25 11.89 -1.46
CA ALA A 135 -1.58 11.72 -2.04
C ALA A 135 -2.03 10.25 -2.00
N TYR A 136 -1.15 9.34 -2.40
CA TYR A 136 -1.41 7.89 -2.34
C TYR A 136 -1.73 7.43 -0.91
N LEU A 137 -0.94 7.88 0.08
CA LEU A 137 -1.10 7.48 1.48
C LEU A 137 -2.26 8.19 2.19
N GLY A 138 -2.78 9.29 1.66
CA GLY A 138 -3.74 10.16 2.37
C GLY A 138 -3.11 10.90 3.56
N ASN A 139 -1.83 11.28 3.45
CA ASN A 139 -1.06 11.97 4.48
C ASN A 139 -0.53 13.32 3.96
N THR A 140 0.02 14.16 4.85
CA THR A 140 0.76 15.36 4.41
C THR A 140 2.11 14.97 3.81
N PRO A 141 2.70 15.79 2.91
CA PRO A 141 4.05 15.56 2.38
C PRO A 141 5.12 15.37 3.47
N ALA A 142 5.03 16.13 4.56
CA ALA A 142 5.94 16.02 5.69
C ALA A 142 5.83 14.64 6.38
N VAL A 143 4.61 14.15 6.62
CA VAL A 143 4.39 12.84 7.24
C VAL A 143 4.80 11.69 6.31
N ALA A 144 4.49 11.79 5.01
CA ALA A 144 4.92 10.79 4.03
C ALA A 144 6.45 10.67 4.00
N ARG A 145 7.15 11.80 3.88
CA ARG A 145 8.62 11.84 3.87
C ARG A 145 9.25 11.37 5.17
N GLY A 146 8.72 11.80 6.32
CA GLY A 146 9.34 11.53 7.61
C GLY A 146 9.00 10.17 8.23
N SER A 147 7.97 9.47 7.76
CA SER A 147 7.46 8.27 8.45
C SER A 147 7.16 7.08 7.56
N TYR A 148 7.23 7.22 6.23
CA TYR A 148 6.89 6.14 5.29
C TYR A 148 7.92 5.92 4.20
N ILE A 149 8.68 6.94 3.79
CA ILE A 149 9.70 6.81 2.74
C ILE A 149 11.04 6.46 3.38
N ASP A 150 11.68 5.39 2.91
CA ASP A 150 13.07 5.09 3.29
C ASP A 150 14.02 6.16 2.70
N PRO A 151 14.75 6.93 3.53
CA PRO A 151 15.61 8.01 3.05
C PRO A 151 16.74 7.50 2.15
N ARG A 152 17.16 6.24 2.27
CA ARG A 152 18.24 5.65 1.46
C ARG A 152 17.92 5.67 -0.03
N ILE A 153 16.65 5.66 -0.43
CA ILE A 153 16.26 5.80 -1.84
C ILE A 153 16.69 7.14 -2.41
N LEU A 154 16.54 8.22 -1.63
CA LEU A 154 16.98 9.55 -2.06
C LEU A 154 18.51 9.59 -2.16
N ASP A 155 19.21 9.07 -1.16
CA ASP A 155 20.68 9.03 -1.14
C ASP A 155 21.24 8.28 -2.37
N ARG A 156 20.65 7.12 -2.70
CA ARG A 156 20.99 6.34 -3.89
C ARG A 156 20.73 7.10 -5.18
N TRP A 157 19.57 7.75 -5.29
CA TRP A 157 19.22 8.54 -6.48
C TRP A 157 20.15 9.74 -6.67
N GLU A 158 20.53 10.42 -5.59
CA GLU A 158 21.50 11.52 -5.62
C GLU A 158 22.92 11.05 -5.95
N ALA A 159 23.31 9.85 -5.51
CA ALA A 159 24.54 9.16 -5.91
C ALA A 159 24.50 8.63 -7.36
N GLY A 160 23.32 8.67 -7.98
CA GLY A 160 23.14 8.35 -9.37
C GLY A 160 22.63 6.94 -9.68
N GLU A 161 22.27 6.18 -8.64
CA GLU A 161 21.69 4.85 -8.73
C GLU A 161 20.16 4.95 -8.71
N SER A 162 19.44 4.15 -9.52
CA SER A 162 17.97 4.18 -9.52
C SER A 162 17.38 2.90 -10.11
N ILE A 163 16.06 2.74 -9.96
CA ILE A 163 15.31 1.63 -10.57
C ILE A 163 14.83 1.92 -12.00
N ALA A 164 15.48 2.85 -12.73
CA ALA A 164 15.05 3.31 -14.06
C ALA A 164 14.79 2.18 -15.06
N ALA A 165 15.65 1.15 -15.10
CA ALA A 165 15.47 0.00 -15.99
C ALA A 165 14.15 -0.74 -15.69
N ALA A 166 13.84 -0.99 -14.42
CA ALA A 166 12.60 -1.63 -14.01
C ALA A 166 11.38 -0.73 -14.25
N ALA A 167 11.52 0.58 -14.03
CA ALA A 167 10.44 1.55 -14.22
C ALA A 167 10.07 1.80 -15.69
N ALA A 168 11.05 1.75 -16.60
CA ALA A 168 10.85 1.99 -18.03
C ALA A 168 10.32 0.78 -18.80
N ARG A 169 10.45 -0.44 -18.24
CA ARG A 169 10.00 -1.68 -18.87
C ARG A 169 8.47 -1.73 -18.97
N SER A 170 7.95 -2.31 -20.05
CA SER A 170 6.54 -2.66 -20.19
C SER A 170 6.25 -4.02 -19.54
N TYR A 171 5.13 -4.11 -18.82
CA TYR A 171 4.67 -5.32 -18.14
C TYR A 171 3.28 -5.69 -18.63
N ARG A 172 2.94 -6.99 -18.60
CA ARG A 172 1.62 -7.45 -19.06
C ARG A 172 0.53 -7.13 -18.04
N THR A 173 0.87 -7.08 -16.76
CA THR A 173 -0.08 -6.81 -15.67
C THR A 173 0.49 -5.82 -14.65
N PRO A 174 -0.39 -5.11 -13.90
CA PRO A 174 0.03 -4.26 -12.79
C PRO A 174 0.82 -5.01 -11.71
N GLN A 175 0.46 -6.28 -11.43
CA GLN A 175 1.14 -7.11 -10.42
C GLN A 175 2.58 -7.44 -10.85
N GLN A 176 2.79 -7.75 -12.13
CA GLN A 176 4.15 -7.97 -12.65
C GLN A 176 5.00 -6.72 -12.55
N ARG A 177 4.42 -5.55 -12.86
CA ARG A 177 5.10 -4.27 -12.69
C ARG A 177 5.45 -4.02 -11.23
N GLN A 178 4.50 -4.22 -10.32
CA GLN A 178 4.72 -4.03 -8.89
C GLN A 178 5.87 -4.92 -8.38
N ALA A 179 5.84 -6.22 -8.68
CA ALA A 179 6.88 -7.16 -8.25
C ALA A 179 8.26 -6.78 -8.80
N ALA A 180 8.34 -6.32 -10.05
CA ALA A 180 9.61 -5.90 -10.65
C ALA A 180 10.17 -4.62 -10.01
N LEU A 181 9.30 -3.66 -9.67
CA LEU A 181 9.72 -2.45 -8.94
C LEU A 181 10.15 -2.79 -7.52
N GLU A 182 9.43 -3.66 -6.83
CA GLU A 182 9.77 -4.13 -5.48
C GLU A 182 11.13 -4.81 -5.47
N SER A 183 11.38 -5.74 -6.39
CA SER A 183 12.68 -6.40 -6.55
C SER A 183 13.80 -5.40 -6.80
N ALA A 184 13.62 -4.48 -7.75
CA ALA A 184 14.64 -3.49 -8.08
C ALA A 184 14.94 -2.54 -6.90
N VAL A 185 13.96 -2.26 -6.05
CA VAL A 185 14.16 -1.45 -4.85
C VAL A 185 14.91 -2.24 -3.77
N LEU A 186 14.62 -3.53 -3.59
CA LEU A 186 15.40 -4.39 -2.69
C LEU A 186 16.88 -4.43 -3.12
N ASP A 187 17.13 -4.63 -4.42
CA ASP A 187 18.48 -4.61 -5.00
C ASP A 187 19.17 -3.26 -4.76
N LEU A 188 18.48 -2.15 -5.02
CA LEU A 188 18.99 -0.79 -4.80
C LEU A 188 19.33 -0.51 -3.32
N LEU A 189 18.57 -1.10 -2.40
CA LEU A 189 18.82 -1.00 -0.96
C LEU A 189 19.91 -1.96 -0.46
N GLY A 190 20.43 -2.84 -1.34
CA GLY A 190 21.42 -3.85 -0.98
C GLY A 190 20.84 -4.96 -0.11
N VAL A 191 19.52 -5.15 -0.13
CA VAL A 191 18.84 -6.23 0.60
C VAL A 191 18.72 -7.41 -0.36
N SER A 192 19.74 -8.27 -0.37
CA SER A 192 19.59 -9.58 -1.02
C SER A 192 18.58 -10.40 -0.23
N ALA A 193 17.69 -11.12 -0.94
CA ALA A 193 16.90 -12.18 -0.31
C ALA A 193 17.90 -13.13 0.36
N ALA A 194 17.83 -13.26 1.70
CA ALA A 194 18.53 -14.32 2.38
C ALA A 194 18.10 -15.64 1.72
N GLY A 195 19.08 -16.40 1.24
CA GLY A 195 18.87 -17.71 0.62
C GLY A 195 18.27 -18.74 1.58
#